data_AF-A0A183I6V9-F1
#
_entry.id   AF-A0A183I6V9-F1
#
_cell.length_a   1.000
_cell.length_b   1.000
_cell.length_c   1.000
_cell.angle_alpha   90.00
_cell.angle_beta   90.00
_cell.angle_gamma   90.00
#
_symmetry.space_group_name_H-M   'P 1'
#
loop_
_entity.id
_entity.type
_entity.pdbx_description
1 polymer ?
#
loop_
_entity_poly.entity_id
_entity_poly.type
_entity_poly.pdbx_seq_one_letter_code
_entity_poly.pdbx_strand_id
1 'polypeptide(L)'
;MAPLLQIGLLVLFAIVIFAIIGLEFYSGIFHSACYNAHGEIENLSERPFPCSNKSAATGAYNCEVNGTVCLTQWIGPNYGITSFDNIAFAMITVFQCITMEGWTTVMYYVSRFIF
;
A
#
# COMPACT_ATOMS: atom_id res chain seq x y z
N MET A 1 30.35 -4.40 -20.93
CA MET A 1 29.11 -4.35 -20.12
C MET A 1 29.35 -4.65 -18.63
N ALA A 2 30.52 -5.17 -18.24
CA ALA A 2 30.87 -5.49 -16.84
C ALA A 2 30.54 -4.41 -15.77
N PRO A 3 30.73 -3.09 -15.99
CA PRO A 3 30.42 -2.10 -14.94
C PRO A 3 28.92 -1.94 -14.67
N LEU A 4 28.05 -2.20 -15.66
CA LEU A 4 26.59 -2.07 -15.51
C LEU A 4 26.01 -3.23 -14.69
N LEU A 5 26.62 -4.42 -14.77
CA LEU A 5 26.18 -5.60 -14.03
C LEU A 5 26.37 -5.41 -12.51
N GLN A 6 27.46 -4.76 -12.10
CA GLN A 6 27.73 -4.50 -10.68
C GLN A 6 26.73 -3.50 -10.08
N ILE A 7 26.36 -2.48 -10.85
CA ILE A 7 25.33 -1.50 -10.45
C ILE A 7 23.95 -2.18 -10.40
N GLY A 8 23.61 -3.00 -11.40
CA GLY A 8 22.34 -3.74 -11.41
C GLY A 8 22.21 -4.69 -10.21
N LEU A 9 23.28 -5.39 -9.84
CA LEU A 9 23.29 -6.27 -8.67
C LEU A 9 23.13 -5.50 -7.35
N LEU A 10 23.74 -4.31 -7.25
CA LEU A 10 23.57 -3.42 -6.10
C LEU A 10 22.11 -2.95 -5.96
N VAL A 11 21.48 -2.55 -7.06
CA VAL A 11 20.07 -2.11 -7.07
C VAL A 11 19.13 -3.26 -6.71
N LEU A 12 19.35 -4.45 -7.25
CA LEU A 12 18.55 -5.63 -6.90
C LEU A 12 18.67 -5.97 -5.42
N PHE A 13 19.88 -5.92 -4.86
CA PHE A 13 20.10 -6.17 -3.43
C PHE A 13 19.37 -5.12 -2.56
N ALA A 14 19.43 -3.85 -2.94
CA ALA A 14 18.71 -2.78 -2.26
C ALA A 14 17.18 -2.99 -2.32
N ILE A 15 16.63 -3.39 -3.47
CA ILE A 15 15.20 -3.72 -3.62
C ILE A 15 14.77 -4.82 -2.65
N VAL A 16 15.56 -5.88 -2.53
CA VAL A 16 15.26 -7.00 -1.61
C VAL A 16 15.23 -6.51 -0.15
N ILE A 17 16.20 -5.69 0.27
CA ILE A 17 16.22 -5.15 1.64
C ILE A 17 14.98 -4.30 1.91
N PHE A 18 14.67 -3.35 1.03
CA PHE A 18 13.50 -2.48 1.19
C PHE A 18 12.18 -3.25 1.12
N ALA A 19 12.11 -4.32 0.32
CA ALA A 19 10.93 -5.18 0.24
C ALA A 19 10.70 -5.94 1.56
N ILE A 20 11.75 -6.47 2.18
CA ILE A 20 11.65 -7.16 3.48
C ILE A 20 11.21 -6.17 4.57
N ILE A 21 11.83 -4.98 4.62
CA ILE A 21 11.43 -3.94 5.58
C ILE A 21 9.97 -3.54 5.36
N GLY A 22 9.56 -3.30 4.12
CA GLY A 22 8.18 -2.94 3.80
C GLY A 22 7.18 -4.03 4.17
N LEU A 23 7.52 -5.30 3.99
CA LEU A 23 6.67 -6.43 4.35
C LEU A 23 6.42 -6.50 5.86
N GLU A 24 7.47 -6.38 6.68
CA GLU A 24 7.35 -6.42 8.14
C GLU A 24 6.52 -5.25 8.70
N PHE A 25 6.63 -4.06 8.10
CA PHE A 25 5.93 -2.87 8.60
C PHE A 25 4.53 -2.69 8.00
N TYR A 26 4.31 -3.09 6.75
CA TYR A 26 3.10 -2.75 5.99
C TYR A 26 2.23 -3.95 5.57
N SER A 27 2.52 -5.14 6.10
CA SER A 27 1.68 -6.33 5.86
C SER A 27 0.23 -6.08 6.29
N GLY A 28 -0.71 -6.39 5.39
CA GLY A 28 -2.16 -6.35 5.61
C GLY A 28 -2.80 -4.96 5.54
N ILE A 29 -2.00 -3.89 5.41
CA ILE A 29 -2.51 -2.51 5.40
C ILE A 29 -3.38 -2.23 4.17
N PHE A 30 -3.00 -2.80 3.03
CA PHE A 30 -3.63 -2.52 1.73
C PHE A 30 -4.95 -3.25 1.50
N HIS A 31 -5.41 -4.07 2.44
CA HIS A 31 -6.67 -4.82 2.31
C HIS A 31 -7.87 -4.18 3.03
N SER A 32 -7.70 -2.98 3.59
CA SER A 32 -8.76 -2.24 4.28
C SER A 32 -9.35 -1.18 3.37
N ALA A 33 -10.67 -1.05 3.26
CA ALA A 33 -11.33 0.06 2.57
C ALA A 33 -12.68 0.41 3.21
N CYS A 34 -13.22 1.58 2.88
CA CYS A 34 -14.54 2.02 3.36
C CYS A 34 -15.64 1.40 2.50
N TYR A 35 -16.58 0.71 3.15
CA TYR A 35 -17.74 0.08 2.50
C TYR A 35 -19.02 0.75 2.98
N ASN A 36 -19.99 0.90 2.08
CA ASN A 36 -21.33 1.39 2.39
C ASN A 36 -22.22 0.23 2.92
N ALA A 37 -23.42 0.55 3.41
CA ALA A 37 -24.42 -0.40 3.90
C ALA A 37 -24.83 -1.48 2.86
N HIS A 38 -24.62 -1.21 1.57
CA HIS A 38 -24.86 -2.15 0.47
C HIS A 38 -23.67 -3.09 0.20
N GLY A 39 -22.55 -2.95 0.92
CA GLY A 39 -21.35 -3.77 0.73
C GLY A 39 -20.48 -3.34 -0.46
N GLU A 40 -20.66 -2.13 -0.98
CA GLU A 40 -19.87 -1.55 -2.07
C GLU A 40 -18.80 -0.60 -1.53
N ILE A 41 -17.63 -0.54 -2.18
CA ILE A 41 -16.55 0.38 -1.81
C ILE A 41 -17.01 1.80 -2.11
N GLU A 42 -17.05 2.64 -1.08
CA GLU A 42 -17.35 4.05 -1.25
C GLU A 42 -16.08 4.81 -1.62
N ASN A 43 -16.07 5.37 -2.83
CA ASN A 43 -14.94 6.14 -3.34
C ASN A 43 -15.18 7.63 -3.04
N LEU A 44 -14.55 8.17 -2.00
CA LEU A 44 -14.52 9.63 -1.76
C LEU A 44 -13.64 10.39 -2.79
N SER A 45 -12.96 9.67 -3.68
CA SER A 45 -11.94 10.17 -4.61
C SER A 45 -11.82 9.26 -5.82
N GLU A 46 -11.10 9.67 -6.87
CA GLU A 46 -10.92 8.88 -8.11
C GLU A 46 -10.38 7.45 -7.88
N ARG A 47 -9.73 7.20 -6.73
CA ARG A 47 -9.27 5.87 -6.31
C ARG A 47 -9.65 5.61 -4.85
N PRO A 48 -9.94 4.34 -4.48
CA PRO A 48 -10.11 3.95 -3.09
C PRO A 48 -8.80 4.06 -2.32
N PHE A 49 -8.91 4.37 -1.03
CA PHE A 49 -7.80 4.52 -0.10
C PHE A 49 -7.97 3.58 1.09
N PRO A 50 -6.85 3.12 1.70
CA PRO A 50 -6.91 2.30 2.89
C PRO A 50 -7.44 3.10 4.08
N CYS A 51 -8.31 2.47 4.84
CA CYS A 51 -8.84 2.98 6.10
C CYS A 51 -8.29 2.17 7.27
N SER A 52 -8.32 2.75 8.48
CA SER A 52 -7.98 2.04 9.70
C SER A 52 -9.17 2.01 10.64
N ASN A 53 -9.59 0.81 11.07
CA ASN A 53 -10.64 0.64 12.09
C ASN A 53 -10.09 0.83 13.53
N LYS A 54 -8.77 0.95 13.68
CA LYS A 54 -8.17 1.19 14.99
C LYS A 54 -8.26 2.68 15.29
N SER A 55 -9.22 3.06 16.12
CA SER A 55 -9.32 4.38 16.79
C SER A 55 -8.09 4.75 17.67
N ALA A 56 -6.99 3.98 17.58
CA ALA A 56 -5.84 4.02 18.47
C ALA A 56 -4.62 4.73 17.86
N ALA A 57 -4.58 5.00 16.54
CA ALA A 57 -3.56 5.84 15.95
C ALA A 57 -4.17 7.22 15.70
N THR A 58 -3.83 8.20 16.53
CA THR A 58 -4.20 9.61 16.37
C THR A 58 -3.77 10.09 14.99
N GLY A 59 -4.69 10.11 14.03
CA GLY A 59 -4.46 10.55 12.65
C GLY A 59 -5.08 9.65 11.58
N ALA A 60 -5.07 8.33 11.78
CA ALA A 60 -5.45 7.37 10.74
C ALA A 60 -6.83 7.66 10.14
N TYR A 61 -6.93 7.58 8.81
CA TYR A 61 -8.17 7.91 8.12
C TYR A 61 -9.30 6.96 8.47
N ASN A 62 -10.34 7.57 9.04
CA ASN A 62 -11.61 6.95 9.30
C ASN A 62 -12.58 7.33 8.19
N CYS A 63 -13.50 6.42 7.87
CA CYS A 63 -14.54 6.69 6.89
C CYS A 63 -15.42 7.83 7.41
N GLU A 64 -15.39 8.97 6.73
CA GLU A 64 -16.05 10.21 7.17
C GLU A 64 -17.55 10.23 6.83
N VAL A 65 -17.98 9.39 5.89
CA VAL A 65 -19.36 9.34 5.42
C VAL A 65 -20.23 8.49 6.36
N ASN A 66 -21.33 9.08 6.81
CA ASN A 66 -22.30 8.40 7.68
C ASN A 66 -22.84 7.12 7.02
N GLY A 67 -22.74 6.00 7.76
CA GLY A 67 -23.19 4.69 7.29
C GLY A 67 -22.11 3.87 6.58
N THR A 68 -20.88 4.38 6.47
CA THR A 68 -19.75 3.60 5.97
C THR A 68 -18.92 2.99 7.09
N VAL A 69 -18.39 1.80 6.83
CA VAL A 69 -17.59 1.03 7.78
C VAL A 69 -16.28 0.60 7.13
N CYS A 70 -15.19 0.68 7.90
CA CYS A 70 -13.89 0.23 7.44
C CYS A 70 -13.81 -1.30 7.55
N LEU A 71 -13.72 -1.99 6.40
CA LEU A 71 -13.64 -3.45 6.33
C LEU A 71 -12.35 -3.89 5.64
N THR A 72 -11.74 -4.96 6.17
CA THR A 72 -10.52 -5.59 5.65
C THR A 72 -10.83 -6.60 4.52
N GLN A 73 -11.70 -6.22 3.59
CA GLN A 73 -12.20 -7.09 2.51
C GLN A 73 -11.74 -6.64 1.12
N TRP A 74 -10.97 -5.55 1.06
CA TRP A 74 -10.51 -5.01 -0.21
C TRP A 74 -9.37 -5.87 -0.76
N ILE A 75 -9.40 -6.17 -2.06
CA ILE A 75 -8.32 -6.88 -2.77
C ILE A 75 -7.02 -6.07 -2.83
N GLY A 76 -7.11 -4.75 -2.61
CA GLY A 76 -5.98 -3.84 -2.62
C GLY A 76 -5.84 -3.01 -3.90
N PRO A 77 -4.94 -2.02 -3.89
CA PRO A 77 -4.76 -1.10 -5.00
C PRO A 77 -4.18 -1.81 -6.23
N ASN A 78 -4.48 -1.29 -7.42
CA ASN A 78 -4.05 -1.86 -8.70
C ASN A 78 -4.35 -3.36 -8.82
N TYR A 79 -5.58 -3.78 -8.45
CA TYR A 79 -6.03 -5.18 -8.44
C TYR A 79 -5.20 -6.10 -7.52
N GLY A 80 -4.66 -5.55 -6.43
CA GLY A 80 -3.85 -6.29 -5.44
C GLY A 80 -2.37 -6.44 -5.79
N ILE A 81 -1.92 -5.86 -6.92
CA ILE A 81 -0.50 -5.90 -7.32
C ILE A 81 0.37 -5.06 -6.38
N THR A 82 -0.09 -3.85 -6.04
CA THR A 82 0.62 -2.96 -5.13
C THR A 82 0.26 -3.33 -3.70
N SER A 83 1.02 -4.27 -3.13
CA SER A 83 0.82 -4.83 -1.80
C SER A 83 2.16 -5.24 -1.17
N PHE A 84 2.18 -5.31 0.16
CA PHE A 84 3.34 -5.74 0.95
C PHE A 84 3.10 -7.06 1.67
N ASP A 85 2.10 -7.85 1.25
CA ASP A 85 1.74 -9.10 1.92
C ASP A 85 2.63 -10.29 1.52
N ASN A 86 3.25 -10.20 0.35
CA ASN A 86 4.15 -11.22 -0.16
C ASN A 86 5.45 -10.58 -0.64
N ILE A 87 6.57 -11.29 -0.48
CA ILE A 87 7.88 -10.78 -0.86
C ILE A 87 7.97 -10.41 -2.35
N ALA A 88 7.30 -11.17 -3.22
CA ALA A 88 7.27 -10.89 -4.66
C ALA A 88 6.53 -9.58 -4.99
N PHE A 89 5.36 -9.35 -4.40
CA PHE A 89 4.59 -8.12 -4.60
C PHE A 89 5.26 -6.91 -3.94
N ALA A 90 5.89 -7.10 -2.78
CA ALA A 90 6.70 -6.07 -2.13
C ALA A 90 7.88 -5.64 -3.03
N MET A 91 8.59 -6.60 -3.65
CA MET A 91 9.66 -6.28 -4.60
C MET A 91 9.17 -5.50 -5.83
N ILE A 92 8.00 -5.87 -6.40
CA ILE A 92 7.39 -5.15 -7.52
C ILE A 92 7.01 -3.72 -7.11
N THR A 93 6.40 -3.55 -5.95
CA THR A 93 6.00 -2.25 -5.42
C THR A 93 7.21 -1.35 -5.13
N VAL A 94 8.28 -1.89 -4.55
CA VAL A 94 9.54 -1.17 -4.31
C VAL A 94 10.21 -0.81 -5.63
N PHE A 95 10.21 -1.70 -6.61
CA PHE A 95 10.72 -1.41 -7.95
C PHE A 95 9.97 -0.24 -8.59
N GLN A 96 8.63 -0.26 -8.55
CA GLN A 96 7.80 0.84 -9.03
C GLN A 96 8.18 2.17 -8.33
N CYS A 97 8.35 2.16 -7.01
CA CYS A 97 8.79 3.34 -6.27
C CYS A 97 10.16 3.88 -6.71
N ILE A 98 11.15 3.01 -6.94
CA ILE A 98 12.50 3.40 -7.38
C ILE A 98 12.48 3.98 -8.80
N THR A 99 11.58 3.49 -9.66
CA THR A 99 11.39 4.05 -11.01
C THR A 99 10.67 5.41 -11.03
N MET A 100 10.29 5.93 -9.85
CA MET A 100 9.55 7.18 -9.67
C MET A 100 8.17 7.23 -10.35
N GLU A 101 7.59 6.09 -10.69
CA GLU A 101 6.23 5.97 -11.20
C GLU A 101 5.32 5.53 -10.06
N GLY A 102 4.21 6.23 -9.84
CA GLY A 102 3.23 5.85 -8.81
C GLY A 102 3.68 5.91 -7.34
N TRP A 103 4.94 6.27 -7.04
CA TRP A 103 5.49 6.25 -5.67
C TRP A 103 4.71 7.12 -4.65
N THR A 104 4.19 8.27 -5.09
CA THR A 104 3.39 9.16 -4.24
C THR A 104 2.08 8.50 -3.83
N THR A 105 1.46 7.70 -4.70
CA THR A 105 0.23 6.98 -4.35
C THR A 105 0.47 5.94 -3.26
N VAL A 106 1.58 5.19 -3.35
CA VAL A 106 2.00 4.26 -2.30
C VAL A 106 2.27 5.00 -0.99
N MET A 107 2.97 6.13 -1.05
CA MET A 107 3.20 7.00 0.12
C MET A 107 1.88 7.44 0.75
N TYR A 108 0.91 7.92 -0.03
CA TYR A 108 -0.39 8.34 0.50
C TYR A 108 -1.17 7.20 1.13
N TYR A 109 -1.11 6.00 0.56
CA TYR A 109 -1.75 4.82 1.14
C TYR A 109 -1.18 4.48 2.52
N VAL A 110 0.14 4.48 2.67
CA VAL A 110 0.79 4.21 3.96
C VAL A 110 0.53 5.33 4.95
N SER A 111 0.70 6.59 4.53
CA SER A 111 0.48 7.75 5.40
C SER A 111 -0.94 7.76 5.94
N ARG A 112 -1.95 7.52 5.11
CA ARG A 112 -3.36 7.57 5.50
C ARG A 112 -3.78 6.45 6.47
N PHE A 113 -3.04 5.34 6.48
CA PHE A 113 -3.29 4.25 7.40
C PHE A 113 -2.62 4.45 8.77
N ILE A 114 -1.44 5.08 8.79
CA ILE A 114 -0.60 5.23 9.99
C ILE A 114 -0.85 6.56 10.71
N PHE A 115 -1.14 7.62 9.96
CA PHE A 115 -1.32 9.01 10.38
C PHE A 115 -2.59 9.61 9.80
#